data_AF-A0A1T5JPW5-F1
#
_entry.id   AF-A0A1T5JPW5-F1
#
_cell.length_a   1.000
_cell.length_b   1.000
_cell.length_c   1.000
_cell.angle_alpha   90.00
_cell.angle_beta   90.00
_cell.angle_gamma   90.00
#
_symmetry.space_group_name_H-M   'P 1'
#
loop_
_entity.id
_entity.type
_entity.pdbx_description
1 polymer ?
#
loop_
_entity_poly.entity_id
_entity_poly.type
_entity_poly.pdbx_seq_one_letter_code
_entity_poly.pdbx_strand_id
1 'polypeptide(L)'
;MKNSTQKSIKRLSIATLIIGGLALAYLYWEMIAQLWVDSYIVPLTWNPDVKGWQIFILATRFIGFTALFILCCIFLHRINRGLAKGEIFPKSNISVIRWAALLSVLLTFVNSNYSAVVKGESELMLDSSIILVPIIVLLFAGLYKMAYLAAKDSNLAI
;
A
#
# COMPACT_ATOMS: atom_id res chain seq x y z
N MET A 1 -20.29 19.44 9.79
CA MET A 1 -19.85 19.33 8.37
C MET A 1 -21.09 19.23 7.48
N LYS A 2 -21.11 19.84 6.28
CA LYS A 2 -22.28 19.77 5.38
C LYS A 2 -22.48 18.35 4.82
N ASN A 3 -23.73 17.88 4.72
CA ASN A 3 -24.06 16.54 4.20
C ASN A 3 -23.52 16.30 2.77
N SER A 4 -23.45 17.34 1.94
CA SER A 4 -22.88 17.27 0.59
C SER A 4 -21.38 16.93 0.62
N THR A 5 -20.63 17.51 1.56
CA THR A 5 -19.19 17.24 1.76
C THR A 5 -18.96 15.79 2.19
N GLN A 6 -19.75 15.27 3.13
CA GLN A 6 -19.65 13.87 3.56
C GLN A 6 -19.92 12.88 2.42
N LYS A 7 -20.95 13.16 1.61
CA LYS A 7 -21.30 12.33 0.45
C LYS A 7 -20.19 12.33 -0.60
N SER A 8 -19.54 13.47 -0.81
CA SER A 8 -18.39 13.58 -1.72
C SER A 8 -17.20 12.74 -1.25
N ILE A 9 -16.82 12.84 0.03
CA ILE A 9 -15.71 12.06 0.60
C ILE A 9 -15.98 10.55 0.53
N LYS A 10 -17.23 10.12 0.79
CA LYS A 10 -17.61 8.71 0.67
C LYS A 10 -17.49 8.19 -0.77
N ARG A 11 -17.93 8.99 -1.75
CA ARG A 11 -17.79 8.63 -3.19
C ARG A 11 -16.33 8.55 -3.61
N LEU A 12 -15.51 9.51 -3.19
CA LEU A 12 -14.08 9.49 -3.45
C LEU A 12 -13.43 8.25 -2.83
N SER A 13 -13.77 7.93 -1.58
CA SER A 13 -13.27 6.72 -0.91
C SER A 13 -13.58 5.44 -1.69
N ILE A 14 -14.81 5.31 -2.21
CA ILE A 14 -15.21 4.15 -3.02
C ILE A 14 -14.42 4.11 -4.33
N ALA A 15 -14.29 5.23 -5.02
CA ALA A 15 -13.51 5.31 -6.26
C ALA A 15 -12.05 4.91 -6.03
N THR A 16 -11.43 5.38 -4.95
CA THR A 16 -10.06 4.99 -4.57
C THR A 16 -9.94 3.49 -4.31
N LEU A 17 -10.93 2.87 -3.65
CA LEU A 17 -10.92 1.42 -3.41
C LEU A 17 -11.10 0.61 -4.70
N ILE A 18 -11.94 1.07 -5.63
CA ILE A 18 -12.11 0.41 -6.93
C ILE A 18 -10.80 0.46 -7.71
N ILE A 19 -10.18 1.64 -7.82
CA ILE A 19 -8.90 1.79 -8.52
C ILE A 19 -7.81 0.94 -7.86
N GLY A 20 -7.72 0.97 -6.53
CA GLY A 20 -6.78 0.14 -5.78
C GLY A 20 -7.02 -1.36 -5.97
N GLY A 21 -8.29 -1.79 -6.02
CA GLY A 21 -8.67 -3.18 -6.26
C GLY A 21 -8.34 -3.65 -7.67
N LEU A 22 -8.56 -2.79 -8.68
CA LEU A 22 -8.15 -3.07 -10.07
C LEU A 22 -6.63 -3.16 -10.21
N ALA A 23 -5.88 -2.27 -9.56
CA ALA A 23 -4.42 -2.34 -9.54
C ALA A 23 -3.91 -3.64 -8.89
N LEU A 24 -4.54 -4.07 -7.78
CA LEU A 24 -4.23 -5.33 -7.12
C LEU A 24 -4.54 -6.54 -8.00
N ALA A 25 -5.71 -6.54 -8.66
CA ALA A 25 -6.09 -7.60 -9.58
C ALA A 25 -5.12 -7.71 -10.77
N TYR A 26 -4.70 -6.56 -11.33
CA TYR A 26 -3.70 -6.53 -12.40
C TYR A 26 -2.36 -7.12 -11.94
N LEU A 27 -1.89 -6.76 -10.73
CA LEU A 27 -0.66 -7.33 -10.18
C LEU A 27 -0.74 -8.85 -10.01
N TYR A 28 -1.88 -9.37 -9.55
CA TYR A 28 -2.07 -10.82 -9.42
C TYR A 28 -2.13 -11.52 -10.76
N TRP A 29 -2.81 -10.92 -11.73
CA TRP A 29 -2.81 -11.42 -13.09
C TRP A 29 -1.40 -11.48 -13.67
N GLU A 30 -0.60 -10.42 -13.50
CA GLU A 30 0.80 -10.37 -13.95
C GLU A 30 1.63 -11.50 -13.34
N MET A 31 1.52 -11.69 -12.02
CA MET A 31 2.26 -12.74 -11.29
C MET A 31 1.82 -14.15 -11.68
N ILE A 32 0.52 -14.39 -11.84
CA ILE A 32 -0.02 -15.68 -12.28
C ILE A 32 0.42 -15.95 -13.72
N ALA A 33 0.34 -14.96 -14.61
CA ALA A 33 0.75 -15.12 -15.99
C ALA A 33 2.24 -15.50 -16.09
N GLN A 34 3.11 -14.91 -15.26
CA GLN A 34 4.53 -15.26 -15.22
C GLN A 34 4.82 -16.67 -14.68
N LEU A 35 3.92 -17.22 -13.85
CA LEU A 35 4.05 -18.57 -13.28
C LEU A 35 3.51 -19.68 -14.19
N TRP A 36 2.52 -19.38 -15.04
CA TRP A 36 1.70 -20.40 -15.72
C TRP A 36 1.66 -20.27 -17.24
N VAL A 37 2.12 -19.16 -17.80
CA VAL A 37 2.04 -18.90 -19.25
C VAL A 37 3.45 -18.92 -19.82
N ASP A 38 3.82 -20.04 -20.46
CA ASP A 38 5.14 -20.22 -21.09
C ASP A 38 5.44 -19.19 -22.18
N SER A 39 4.41 -18.54 -22.73
CA SER A 39 4.49 -17.47 -23.74
C SER A 39 4.47 -16.05 -23.16
N TYR A 40 4.58 -15.88 -21.84
CA TYR A 40 4.70 -14.56 -21.25
C TYR A 40 6.03 -13.89 -21.67
N ILE A 41 6.02 -12.56 -21.80
CA ILE A 41 7.15 -11.78 -22.35
C ILE A 41 8.47 -12.09 -21.63
N VAL A 42 8.41 -12.37 -20.33
CA VAL A 42 9.53 -12.87 -19.52
C VAL A 42 9.00 -13.99 -18.62
N PRO A 43 9.20 -15.28 -18.96
CA PRO A 43 8.76 -16.39 -18.13
C PRO A 43 9.62 -16.51 -16.88
N LEU A 44 9.03 -17.00 -15.78
CA LEU A 44 9.78 -17.27 -14.56
C LEU A 44 10.81 -18.39 -14.78
N THR A 45 12.08 -18.07 -14.59
CA THR A 45 13.17 -19.05 -14.65
C THR A 45 13.60 -19.43 -13.23
N TRP A 46 13.37 -20.68 -12.84
CA TRP A 46 13.78 -21.17 -11.53
C TRP A 46 15.28 -21.47 -11.50
N ASN A 47 16.01 -20.75 -10.64
CA ASN A 47 17.43 -21.01 -10.40
C ASN A 47 17.56 -21.74 -9.05
N PRO A 48 18.06 -23.00 -9.02
CA PRO A 48 18.21 -23.77 -7.78
C PRO A 48 19.00 -23.05 -6.69
N ASP A 49 20.02 -22.27 -7.07
CA ASP A 49 20.94 -21.60 -6.14
C ASP A 49 20.29 -20.42 -5.41
N VAL A 50 19.27 -19.81 -6.01
CA VAL A 50 18.53 -18.67 -5.45
C VAL A 50 17.03 -18.93 -5.30
N LYS A 51 16.60 -20.19 -5.39
CA LYS A 51 15.17 -20.56 -5.37
C LYS A 51 14.45 -20.04 -4.13
N GLY A 52 15.09 -20.12 -2.97
CA GLY A 52 14.54 -19.59 -1.71
C GLY A 52 14.30 -18.08 -1.76
N TRP A 53 15.23 -17.34 -2.38
CA TRP A 53 15.09 -15.89 -2.60
C TRP A 53 13.96 -15.57 -3.56
N GLN A 54 13.85 -16.31 -4.67
CA GLN A 54 12.77 -16.13 -5.64
C GLN A 54 11.39 -16.34 -4.99
N ILE A 55 11.23 -17.41 -4.20
CA ILE A 55 9.99 -17.68 -3.46
C ILE A 55 9.69 -16.56 -2.45
N PHE A 56 10.70 -16.09 -1.72
CA PHE A 56 10.53 -15.01 -0.75
C PHE A 56 10.02 -13.73 -1.41
N ILE A 57 10.62 -13.29 -2.51
CA ILE A 57 10.20 -12.07 -3.23
C ILE A 57 8.79 -12.25 -3.81
N LEU A 58 8.50 -13.37 -4.46
CA LEU A 58 7.17 -13.64 -5.02
C LEU A 58 6.09 -13.67 -3.92
N ALA A 59 6.30 -14.41 -2.85
CA ALA A 59 5.35 -14.51 -1.74
C ALA A 59 5.16 -13.15 -1.04
N THR A 60 6.25 -12.43 -0.79
CA THR A 60 6.20 -11.12 -0.12
C THR A 60 5.50 -10.09 -0.99
N ARG A 61 5.69 -10.10 -2.31
CA ARG A 61 4.96 -9.23 -3.24
C ARG A 61 3.46 -9.48 -3.13
N PHE A 62 3.04 -10.74 -3.21
CA PHE A 62 1.63 -11.13 -3.14
C PHE A 62 0.99 -10.73 -1.80
N ILE A 63 1.57 -11.18 -0.69
CA ILE A 63 1.05 -10.95 0.67
C ILE A 63 1.12 -9.46 1.01
N GLY A 64 2.21 -8.79 0.66
CA GLY A 64 2.42 -7.39 0.99
C GLY A 64 1.43 -6.47 0.26
N PHE A 65 1.18 -6.67 -1.04
CA PHE A 65 0.17 -5.88 -1.74
C PHE A 65 -1.24 -6.13 -1.21
N THR A 66 -1.55 -7.39 -0.83
CA THR A 66 -2.81 -7.73 -0.13
C THR A 66 -2.94 -6.92 1.17
N ALA A 67 -1.91 -6.98 2.02
CA ALA A 67 -1.91 -6.33 3.32
C ALA A 67 -1.98 -4.80 3.19
N LEU A 68 -1.29 -4.21 2.22
CA LEU A 68 -1.36 -2.78 1.96
C LEU A 68 -2.77 -2.36 1.52
N PHE A 69 -3.39 -3.12 0.63
CA PHE A 69 -4.78 -2.87 0.23
C PHE A 69 -5.75 -2.97 1.41
N ILE A 70 -5.59 -3.98 2.28
CA ILE A 70 -6.39 -4.12 3.51
C ILE A 70 -6.21 -2.90 4.42
N LEU A 71 -4.98 -2.41 4.61
CA LEU A 71 -4.71 -1.20 5.40
C LEU A 71 -5.40 0.02 4.79
N CYS A 72 -5.41 0.18 3.47
CA CYS A 72 -6.16 1.23 2.78
C CYS A 72 -7.67 1.12 3.01
N CYS A 73 -8.24 -0.10 2.94
CA CYS A 73 -9.64 -0.36 3.28
C CYS A 73 -9.96 0.05 4.72
N ILE A 74 -9.11 -0.33 5.68
CA ILE A 74 -9.26 0.02 7.09
C ILE A 74 -9.20 1.53 7.28
N PHE A 75 -8.22 2.20 6.65
CA PHE A 75 -8.06 3.66 6.71
C PHE A 75 -9.33 4.38 6.24
N LEU A 76 -9.82 4.04 5.04
CA LEU A 76 -10.99 4.67 4.45
C LEU A 76 -12.28 4.34 5.22
N HIS A 77 -12.42 3.11 5.72
CA HIS A 77 -13.55 2.74 6.57
C HIS A 77 -13.59 3.60 7.85
N ARG A 78 -12.43 3.77 8.50
CA ARG A 78 -12.30 4.59 9.71
C ARG A 78 -12.57 6.07 9.44
N ILE A 79 -12.09 6.62 8.33
CA ILE A 79 -12.43 7.99 7.90
C ILE A 79 -13.94 8.13 7.76
N ASN A 80 -14.59 7.26 6.97
CA ASN A 80 -16.03 7.35 6.73
C ASN A 80 -16.87 7.22 8.03
N ARG A 81 -16.45 6.34 8.94
CA ARG A 81 -17.08 6.20 10.26
C ARG A 81 -16.83 7.40 11.17
N GLY A 82 -15.62 7.96 11.14
CA GLY A 82 -15.26 9.19 11.86
C GLY A 82 -16.12 10.37 11.40
N LEU A 83 -16.23 10.56 10.10
CA LEU A 83 -17.03 11.65 9.51
C LEU A 83 -18.51 11.56 9.90
N ALA A 84 -19.07 10.36 10.00
CA ALA A 84 -20.44 10.15 10.49
C ALA A 84 -20.63 10.54 11.97
N LYS A 85 -19.54 10.57 12.76
CA LYS A 85 -19.51 10.99 14.16
C LYS A 85 -18.99 12.42 14.36
N GLY A 86 -18.69 13.15 13.28
CA GLY A 86 -18.09 14.49 13.34
C GLY A 86 -16.56 14.51 13.56
N GLU A 87 -15.90 13.36 13.57
CA GLU A 87 -14.44 13.25 13.70
C GLU A 87 -13.77 13.23 12.31
N ILE A 88 -13.04 14.29 11.98
CA ILE A 88 -12.39 14.42 10.66
C ILE A 88 -11.11 13.56 10.58
N PHE A 89 -10.36 13.45 11.67
CA PHE A 89 -9.10 12.72 11.74
C PHE A 89 -9.09 11.68 12.88
N PRO A 90 -9.60 10.46 12.64
CA PRO A 90 -9.53 9.40 13.63
C PRO A 90 -8.10 9.12 14.13
N LYS A 91 -7.85 9.26 15.43
CA LYS A 91 -6.53 8.96 16.04
C LYS A 91 -6.02 7.57 15.67
N SER A 92 -6.94 6.60 15.55
CA SER A 92 -6.63 5.21 15.21
C SER A 92 -5.98 5.06 13.82
N ASN A 93 -6.17 6.01 12.91
CA ASN A 93 -5.54 6.00 11.58
C ASN A 93 -4.05 6.34 11.60
N ILE A 94 -3.54 7.00 12.65
CA ILE A 94 -2.10 7.28 12.76
C ILE A 94 -1.29 5.97 12.75
N SER A 95 -1.77 4.95 13.46
CA SER A 95 -1.13 3.63 13.50
C SER A 95 -1.23 2.93 12.13
N VAL A 96 -2.39 3.02 11.46
CA VAL A 96 -2.60 2.42 10.14
C VAL A 96 -1.63 2.99 9.10
N ILE A 97 -1.43 4.31 9.08
CA ILE A 97 -0.50 4.96 8.15
C ILE A 97 0.94 4.53 8.44
N ARG A 98 1.33 4.39 9.71
CA ARG A 98 2.68 3.91 10.08
C ARG A 98 2.94 2.47 9.62
N TRP A 99 1.96 1.58 9.81
CA TRP A 99 2.06 0.22 9.31
C TRP A 99 2.11 0.17 7.79
N ALA A 100 1.31 1.00 7.12
CA ALA A 100 1.37 1.14 5.67
C ALA A 100 2.75 1.64 5.20
N ALA A 101 3.34 2.61 5.89
CA ALA A 101 4.68 3.11 5.58
C ALA A 101 5.76 2.02 5.70
N LEU A 102 5.75 1.25 6.78
CA LEU A 102 6.68 0.15 7.00
C LEU A 102 6.53 -0.92 5.90
N LEU A 103 5.28 -1.27 5.58
CA LEU A 103 5.00 -2.24 4.53
C LEU A 103 5.40 -1.73 3.14
N SER A 104 5.27 -0.43 2.88
CA SER A 104 5.75 0.19 1.65
C SER A 104 7.26 0.07 1.49
N VAL A 105 8.07 0.12 2.56
CA VAL A 105 9.53 -0.12 2.47
C VAL A 105 9.80 -1.50 1.90
N LEU A 106 9.19 -2.51 2.52
CA LEU A 106 9.37 -3.90 2.14
C LEU A 106 8.89 -4.13 0.70
N LEU A 107 7.74 -3.56 0.34
CA LEU A 107 7.16 -3.70 -0.99
C LEU A 107 8.00 -3.02 -2.08
N THR A 108 8.54 -1.82 -1.82
CA THR A 108 9.39 -1.16 -2.81
C THR A 108 10.67 -1.95 -3.02
N PHE A 109 11.29 -2.45 -1.94
CA PHE A 109 12.44 -3.34 -2.04
C PHE A 109 12.14 -4.60 -2.88
N VAL A 110 11.03 -5.27 -2.59
CA VAL A 110 10.61 -6.47 -3.33
C VAL A 110 10.33 -6.17 -4.80
N ASN A 111 9.66 -5.06 -5.10
CA ASN A 111 9.38 -4.67 -6.48
C ASN A 111 10.64 -4.33 -7.27
N SER A 112 11.62 -3.64 -6.67
CA SER A 112 12.90 -3.34 -7.32
C SER A 112 13.67 -4.62 -7.70
N ASN A 113 13.52 -5.68 -6.92
CA ASN A 113 14.21 -6.95 -7.14
C ASN A 113 13.39 -7.96 -7.96
N TYR A 114 12.14 -7.65 -8.27
CA TYR A 114 11.23 -8.60 -8.92
C TYR A 114 11.69 -9.02 -10.32
N SER A 115 12.18 -8.08 -11.14
CA SER A 115 12.60 -8.40 -12.51
C SER A 115 13.78 -9.36 -12.54
N ALA A 116 14.79 -9.13 -11.68
CA ALA A 116 15.93 -10.03 -11.52
C ALA A 116 15.49 -11.42 -11.03
N VAL A 117 14.56 -11.45 -10.07
CA VAL A 117 13.97 -12.70 -9.55
C VAL A 117 13.24 -13.49 -10.61
N VAL A 118 12.46 -12.84 -11.47
CA VAL A 118 11.74 -13.53 -12.56
C VAL A 118 12.73 -14.18 -13.53
N LYS A 119 13.90 -13.58 -13.74
CA LYS A 119 14.95 -14.12 -14.63
C LYS A 119 15.88 -15.14 -13.97
N GLY A 120 15.75 -15.39 -12.66
CA GLY A 120 16.64 -16.28 -11.92
C GLY A 120 18.03 -15.67 -11.63
N GLU A 121 18.14 -14.35 -11.70
CA GLU A 121 19.35 -13.61 -11.39
C GLU A 121 19.52 -13.46 -9.87
N SER A 122 20.76 -13.51 -9.38
CA SER A 122 21.09 -13.33 -7.96
C SER A 122 21.36 -11.87 -7.59
N GLU A 123 21.17 -10.94 -8.52
CA GLU A 123 21.51 -9.54 -8.32
C GLU A 123 20.51 -8.86 -7.39
N LEU A 124 21.03 -8.24 -6.33
CA LEU A 124 20.27 -7.43 -5.41
C LEU A 124 20.28 -5.98 -5.90
N MET A 125 19.13 -5.51 -6.37
CA MET A 125 18.97 -4.13 -6.84
C MET A 125 18.51 -3.24 -5.68
N LEU A 126 19.36 -2.27 -5.33
CA LEU A 126 19.03 -1.20 -4.40
C LEU A 126 18.88 0.11 -5.18
N ASP A 127 17.63 0.51 -5.44
CA ASP A 127 17.31 1.81 -6.03
C ASP A 127 16.95 2.83 -4.93
N SER A 128 17.30 4.09 -5.16
CA SER A 128 16.88 5.26 -4.38
C SER A 128 15.36 5.31 -4.12
N SER A 129 14.55 4.76 -5.03
CA SER A 129 13.09 4.65 -4.88
C SER A 129 12.66 3.86 -3.65
N ILE A 130 13.48 2.90 -3.18
CA ILE A 130 13.25 2.07 -1.99
C ILE A 130 13.09 2.92 -0.73
N ILE A 131 13.76 4.07 -0.69
CA ILE A 131 13.74 4.97 0.47
C ILE A 131 12.73 6.10 0.27
N LEU A 132 12.56 6.57 -0.98
CA LEU A 132 11.69 7.71 -1.30
C LEU A 132 10.21 7.45 -0.95
N VAL A 133 9.65 6.31 -1.40
CA VAL A 133 8.23 5.99 -1.16
C VAL A 133 7.91 5.90 0.33
N PRO A 134 8.69 5.17 1.16
CA PRO A 134 8.49 5.14 2.61
C PRO A 134 8.59 6.49 3.29
N ILE A 135 9.56 7.33 2.88
CA ILE A 135 9.70 8.69 3.43
C ILE A 135 8.42 9.48 3.17
N ILE A 136 7.86 9.42 1.96
CA ILE A 136 6.62 10.12 1.62
C ILE A 136 5.46 9.64 2.51
N VAL A 137 5.32 8.34 2.74
CA VAL A 137 4.25 7.81 3.61
C VAL A 137 4.48 8.20 5.07
N LEU A 138 5.72 8.23 5.56
CA LEU A 138 6.05 8.70 6.91
C LEU A 138 5.79 10.21 7.09
N LEU A 139 6.12 11.02 6.08
CA LEU A 139 5.78 12.45 6.06
C LEU A 139 4.26 12.62 6.14
N PHE A 140 3.50 11.84 5.38
CA PHE A 140 2.05 11.82 5.45
C PHE A 140 1.54 11.42 6.84
N ALA A 141 2.16 10.43 7.50
CA ALA A 141 1.84 10.06 8.88
C ALA A 141 2.06 11.23 9.86
N GLY A 142 3.14 12.00 9.68
CA GLY A 142 3.45 13.20 10.45
C GLY A 142 2.40 14.29 10.26
N LEU A 143 2.08 14.61 8.99
CA LEU A 143 1.03 15.57 8.63
C LEU A 143 -0.33 15.16 9.20
N TYR A 144 -0.69 13.88 9.11
CA TYR A 144 -1.94 13.36 9.65
C TYR A 144 -2.01 13.51 11.18
N LYS A 145 -0.90 13.23 11.89
CA LYS A 145 -0.83 13.42 13.33
C LYS A 145 -0.98 14.90 13.71
N MET A 146 -0.37 15.82 12.96
CA MET A 146 -0.52 17.26 13.20
C MET A 146 -1.96 17.73 12.95
N ALA A 147 -2.58 17.26 11.88
CA ALA A 147 -3.99 17.56 11.58
C ALA A 147 -4.94 17.06 12.68
N TYR A 148 -4.69 15.85 13.22
CA TYR A 148 -5.42 15.34 14.37
C TYR A 148 -5.28 16.24 15.62
N LEU A 149 -4.06 16.67 15.95
CA LEU A 149 -3.82 17.55 17.09
C LEU A 149 -4.51 18.90 16.92
N ALA A 150 -4.37 19.53 15.75
CA ALA A 150 -5.03 20.80 15.45
C ALA A 150 -6.56 20.69 15.52
N ALA A 151 -7.15 19.60 15.02
CA ALA A 151 -8.59 19.38 15.11
C ALA A 151 -9.05 19.16 16.56
N LYS A 152 -8.24 18.46 17.38
CA LYS A 152 -8.53 18.28 18.81
C LYS A 152 -8.46 19.61 19.56
N ASP A 153 -7.43 20.40 19.32
CA ASP A 153 -7.23 21.70 19.98
C ASP A 153 -8.33 22.69 19.58
N SER A 154 -8.75 22.71 18.31
CA SER A 154 -9.89 23.51 17.86
C SER A 154 -11.22 23.10 18.52
N ASN A 155 -11.43 21.81 18.78
CA ASN A 155 -12.63 21.32 19.47
C ASN A 155 -12.60 21.60 20.99
N LEU A 156 -11.44 21.88 21.57
CA LEU A 156 -11.29 22.27 22.97
C LEU A 156 -11.44 23.78 23.18
N ALA A 157 -11.28 24.58 22.12
CA ALA A 157 -11.36 26.03 22.15
C ALA A 157 -12.80 26.58 21.93
N ILE A 158 -13.77 25.71 21.66
CA ILE A 158 -15.21 26.00 21.47
C ILE A 158 -15.96 25.39 22.65
#